data_AF-A0A1L6V3R0-F1
#
_entry.id   AF-A0A1L6V3R0-F1
#
_cell.length_a   1.000
_cell.length_b   1.000
_cell.length_c   1.000
_cell.angle_alpha   90.00
_cell.angle_beta   90.00
_cell.angle_gamma   90.00
#
_symmetry.space_group_name_H-M   'P 1'
#
loop_
_entity.id
_entity.type
_entity.pdbx_description
1 polymer ?
#
loop_
_entity_poly.entity_id
_entity_poly.type
_entity_poly.pdbx_seq_one_letter_code
_entity_poly.pdbx_strand_id
1 'polypeptide(L)' 'MSPQTETKASVGFKAGVKDYKLTYYTPEYETKPTDILAAFRVTPQPGV' A
#
# COMPACT_ATOMS: atom_id res chain seq x y z
N MET A 1 -34.31 -13.70 1.41
CA MET A 1 -33.63 -13.10 2.57
C MET A 1 -32.24 -12.68 2.11
N SER A 2 -32.02 -11.41 1.82
CA SER A 2 -30.69 -10.91 1.44
C SER A 2 -29.77 -10.95 2.67
N PRO A 3 -28.54 -11.45 2.57
CA PRO A 3 -27.60 -11.40 3.69
C PRO A 3 -27.28 -9.93 4.00
N GLN A 4 -27.58 -9.50 5.23
CA GLN A 4 -27.13 -8.20 5.74
C GLN A 4 -25.61 -8.27 5.92
N THR A 5 -24.87 -7.40 5.24
CA THR A 5 -23.42 -7.26 5.42
C THR A 5 -23.17 -6.42 6.66
N GLU A 6 -22.62 -7.01 7.71
CA GLU A 6 -22.21 -6.29 8.91
C GLU A 6 -20.88 -5.55 8.63
N THR A 7 -20.92 -4.23 8.58
CA THR A 7 -19.70 -3.40 8.49
C THR A 7 -19.10 -3.25 9.88
N LYS A 8 -18.08 -4.06 10.21
CA LYS A 8 -17.26 -3.87 11.40
C LYS A 8 -16.23 -2.77 11.13
N ALA A 9 -16.58 -1.52 11.39
CA ALA A 9 -15.60 -0.44 11.41
C ALA A 9 -14.69 -0.61 12.64
N SER A 10 -13.45 -1.06 12.43
CA SER A 10 -12.45 -1.11 13.51
C SER A 10 -11.97 0.30 13.82
N VAL A 11 -11.70 0.57 15.11
CA VAL A 11 -11.09 1.83 15.55
C VAL A 11 -9.72 1.95 14.90
N GLY A 12 -9.55 2.90 13.98
CA GLY A 12 -8.31 3.11 13.22
C GLY A 12 -8.39 2.82 11.72
N PHE A 13 -9.47 2.20 11.23
CA PHE A 13 -9.66 2.03 9.79
C PHE A 13 -10.29 3.28 9.16
N LYS A 14 -9.48 4.05 8.43
CA LYS A 14 -9.94 5.17 7.60
C LYS A 14 -9.94 4.75 6.13
N ALA A 15 -11.14 4.55 5.58
CA ALA A 15 -11.35 4.28 4.16
C ALA A 15 -10.98 5.50 3.30
N GLY A 16 -10.65 5.25 2.02
CA GLY A 16 -10.26 6.27 1.04
C GLY A 16 -8.98 5.91 0.28
N VAL A 17 -8.69 6.66 -0.78
CA VAL A 17 -7.45 6.55 -1.55
C VAL A 17 -6.33 7.28 -0.81
N LYS A 18 -5.12 6.70 -0.81
CA LYS A 18 -3.93 7.29 -0.21
C LYS A 18 -2.76 7.15 -1.17
N ASP A 19 -1.79 8.04 -1.04
CA ASP A 19 -0.55 7.96 -1.81
C ASP A 19 0.20 6.68 -1.48
N TYR A 20 0.61 5.94 -2.51
CA TYR A 20 1.32 4.66 -2.38
C TYR A 20 2.61 4.81 -1.55
N LYS A 21 3.27 5.97 -1.66
CA LYS A 21 4.50 6.29 -0.91
C LYS A 21 4.32 6.15 0.60
N LEU A 22 3.13 6.46 1.13
CA LEU A 22 2.88 6.47 2.57
C LEU A 22 3.07 5.09 3.21
N THR A 23 2.84 4.01 2.47
CA THR A 23 2.89 2.64 2.99
C THR A 23 3.98 1.77 2.37
N TYR A 24 4.51 2.14 1.20
CA TYR A 24 5.43 1.29 0.44
C TYR A 24 6.81 1.91 0.20
N TYR A 25 7.05 3.17 0.60
CA TYR A 25 8.38 3.78 0.50
C TYR A 25 9.06 3.81 1.87
N THR A 26 9.87 2.80 2.11
CA THR A 26 10.66 2.63 3.32
C THR A 26 12.14 2.65 2.95
N PRO A 27 12.77 3.83 2.84
CA PRO A 27 14.18 3.94 2.44
C PRO A 27 15.14 3.27 3.43
N GLU A 28 14.70 3.05 4.67
CA GLU A 28 15.46 2.38 5.72
C GLU A 28 15.18 0.86 5.80
N TYR A 29 14.41 0.28 4.86
CA TYR A 29 14.17 -1.16 4.87
C TYR A 29 15.47 -1.93 4.59
N GLU A 30 15.86 -2.79 5.52
CA GLU A 30 16.97 -3.72 5.35
C GLU A 30 16.52 -4.94 4.56
N THR A 31 17.14 -5.16 3.39
CA THR A 31 16.86 -6.31 2.53
C THR A 31 17.23 -7.60 3.22
N LYS A 32 16.33 -8.59 3.21
CA LYS A 32 16.57 -9.92 3.75
C LYS A 32 17.03 -10.87 2.64
N PRO A 33 17.78 -11.93 2.98
CA PRO A 33 18.24 -12.91 1.99
C PRO A 33 17.09 -13.71 1.34
N THR A 34 15.91 -13.72 1.95
CA THR A 34 14.69 -14.36 1.43
C THR A 34 13.87 -13.45 0.53
N ASP A 35 14.22 -12.17 0.43
CA ASP A 35 13.47 -11.22 -0.36
C ASP A 35 13.77 -11.41 -1.85
N ILE A 36 12.74 -11.23 -2.67
CA ILE A 36 12.91 -11.16 -4.12
C ILE A 36 13.12 -9.69 -4.49
N LEU A 37 14.30 -9.38 -5.01
CA LEU A 37 14.68 -8.03 -5.39
C LEU A 37 14.42 -7.79 -6.88
N ALA A 38 13.88 -6.62 -7.21
CA ALA A 38 13.69 -6.16 -8.58
C ALA A 38 14.23 -4.73 -8.72
N ALA A 39 14.96 -4.48 -9.81
CA ALA A 39 15.45 -3.14 -10.16
C ALA A 39 14.63 -2.62 -11.34
N PHE A 40 13.93 -1.50 -11.14
CA PHE A 40 13.09 -0.89 -12.17
C PHE A 40 13.73 0.39 -12.69
N ARG A 41 13.77 0.54 -14.02
CA ARG A 41 13.96 1.85 -14.65
C ARG A 41 12.61 2.55 -14.71
N VAL A 42 12.40 3.55 -13.86
CA VAL A 42 11.15 4.32 -13.82
C VAL A 42 11.30 5.59 -14.65
N THR A 43 10.32 5.87 -15.51
CA THR A 43 10.13 7.19 -16.13
C THR A 43 8.75 7.68 -15.69
N PRO A 44 8.66 8.59 -14.70
CA PRO A 44 7.36 9.02 -14.18
C PRO A 44 6.61 9.84 -15.23
N GLN A 45 5.28 9.81 -15.14
CA GLN A 45 4.45 10.74 -15.91
C GLN A 45 4.58 12.15 -15.31
N PRO A 46 4.68 13.21 -16.13
CA PRO A 46 4.72 14.57 -15.62
C PRO A 46 3.46 14.92 -14.82
N GLY A 47 3.63 15.45 -13.61
CA GLY A 47 2.53 16.00 -12.81
C GLY A 47 1.65 15.00 -12.07
N VAL A 48 2.07 13.73 -11.96
CA VAL A 48 1.43 12.70 -11.13
C VAL A 48 2.07 12.65 -9.75
#